data_AF-A0A2K3MF96-F1
#
_entry.id   AF-A0A2K3MF96-F1
#
_cell.length_a   1.000
_cell.length_b   1.000
_cell.length_c   1.000
_cell.angle_alpha   90.00
_cell.angle_beta   90.00
_cell.angle_gamma   90.00
#
_symmetry.space_group_name_H-M   'P 1'
#
loop_
_entity.id
_entity.type
_entity.pdbx_description
1 polymer ?
#
loop_
_entity_poly.entity_id
_entity_poly.type
_entity_poly.pdbx_seq_one_letter_code
_entity_poly.pdbx_strand_id
1 'polypeptide(L)'
;AKARDVGVNSVVLFPKIPDALKSPTGDEAFNENGLVPRTIRLLKDKYPDLIIYTDVALDPYSSDGHDGIVREDGVIMNDETVHQLCKQAVAQARAGADVVSPSDMMDGRVGAMRLALDAEGFQHVSIMSYTAK
;
A
#
# COMPACT_ATOMS: atom_id res chain seq x y z
N ALA A 1 17.13 12.47 8.89
CA ALA A 1 17.89 13.20 9.91
C ALA A 1 17.21 14.52 10.25
N LYS A 2 17.31 15.60 9.45
CA LYS A 2 16.75 16.93 9.79
C LYS A 2 15.30 16.95 10.31
N ALA A 3 14.38 16.20 9.71
CA ALA A 3 12.99 16.12 10.20
C ALA A 3 12.88 15.51 11.61
N ARG A 4 13.77 14.58 11.97
CA ARG A 4 13.83 13.95 13.29
C ARG A 4 14.37 14.90 14.36
N ASP A 5 15.24 15.84 13.98
CA ASP A 5 15.77 16.86 14.88
C ASP A 5 14.66 17.77 15.44
N VAL A 6 13.50 17.81 14.77
CA VAL A 6 12.29 18.52 15.21
C VAL A 6 11.16 17.58 15.65
N GLY A 7 11.46 16.30 15.90
CA GLY A 7 10.52 15.34 16.49
C GLY A 7 9.65 14.54 15.51
N VAL A 8 9.87 14.64 14.19
CA VAL A 8 9.12 13.82 13.21
C VAL A 8 9.70 12.41 13.17
N ASN A 9 8.99 11.46 13.78
CA ASN A 9 9.38 10.05 13.89
C ASN A 9 8.48 9.09 13.10
N SER A 10 7.56 9.62 12.31
CA SER A 10 6.67 8.85 11.43
C SER A 10 6.65 9.44 10.03
N VAL A 11 6.52 8.58 9.02
CA VAL A 11 6.37 8.99 7.62
C VAL A 11 5.28 8.18 6.94
N VAL A 12 4.62 8.78 5.95
CA VAL A 12 3.75 8.09 5.02
C VAL A 12 4.38 8.11 3.63
N LEU A 13 4.41 6.95 2.96
CA LEU A 13 5.01 6.80 1.64
C LEU A 13 3.96 6.91 0.53
N PHE A 14 4.18 7.84 -0.40
CA PHE A 14 3.42 7.97 -1.64
C PHE A 14 4.38 7.84 -2.84
N PRO A 15 4.27 6.77 -3.65
CA PRO A 15 5.19 6.55 -4.75
C PRO A 15 4.77 7.31 -6.01
N LYS A 16 5.75 7.75 -6.80
CA LYS A 16 5.55 8.10 -8.21
C LYS A 16 6.11 6.97 -9.07
N ILE A 17 5.24 6.06 -9.48
CA ILE A 17 5.62 4.91 -10.30
C ILE A 17 5.87 5.36 -11.76
N PRO A 18 6.97 4.92 -12.40
CA PRO A 18 7.19 5.14 -13.83
C PRO A 18 6.03 4.60 -14.67
N ASP A 19 5.60 5.35 -15.69
CA ASP A 19 4.43 4.97 -16.49
C ASP A 19 4.58 3.61 -17.19
N ALA A 20 5.81 3.22 -17.54
CA ALA A 20 6.11 1.92 -18.14
C ALA A 20 5.89 0.71 -17.21
N LEU A 21 5.71 0.93 -15.90
CA LEU A 21 5.41 -0.11 -14.92
C LEU A 21 3.91 -0.16 -14.55
N LYS A 22 3.10 0.75 -15.11
CA LYS A 22 1.66 0.78 -14.82
C LYS A 22 0.93 -0.25 -15.68
N SER A 23 -0.06 -0.92 -15.09
CA SER A 23 -0.92 -1.88 -15.76
C SER A 23 -2.38 -1.66 -15.38
N PRO A 24 -3.36 -2.13 -16.17
CA PRO A 24 -4.78 -2.00 -15.81
C PRO A 24 -5.14 -2.69 -14.47
N THR A 25 -4.37 -3.70 -14.07
CA THR A 25 -4.55 -4.45 -12.83
C THR A 25 -3.64 -4.01 -11.69
N GLY A 26 -2.78 -3.02 -11.92
CA GLY A 26 -1.90 -2.43 -10.91
C GLY A 26 -0.82 -3.38 -10.38
N ASP A 27 -0.25 -4.26 -11.22
CA ASP A 27 0.57 -5.39 -10.74
C ASP A 27 1.85 -4.97 -10.01
N GLU A 28 2.40 -3.80 -10.35
CA GLU A 28 3.57 -3.24 -9.68
C GLU A 28 3.29 -2.89 -8.19
N ALA A 29 2.02 -2.79 -7.78
CA ALA A 29 1.62 -2.50 -6.40
C ALA A 29 2.09 -3.56 -5.39
N PHE A 30 2.23 -4.82 -5.83
CA PHE A 30 2.67 -5.94 -5.00
C PHE A 30 4.02 -6.53 -5.43
N ASN A 31 4.77 -5.81 -6.27
CA ASN A 31 6.14 -6.20 -6.61
C ASN A 31 7.05 -6.08 -5.38
N GLU A 32 7.56 -7.20 -4.86
CA GLU A 32 8.44 -7.22 -3.67
C GLU A 32 9.76 -6.45 -3.86
N ASN A 33 10.15 -6.22 -5.12
CA ASN A 33 11.32 -5.42 -5.52
C ASN A 33 10.94 -4.02 -6.03
N GLY A 34 9.66 -3.67 -5.96
CA GLY A 34 9.12 -2.38 -6.38
C GLY A 34 9.62 -1.21 -5.53
N LEU A 35 9.23 0.00 -5.93
CA LEU A 35 9.72 1.23 -5.30
C LEU A 35 9.39 1.31 -3.80
N VAL A 36 8.14 1.01 -3.42
CA VAL A 36 7.69 1.11 -2.02
C VAL A 36 8.40 0.06 -1.14
N PRO A 37 8.38 -1.25 -1.44
CA PRO A 37 9.11 -2.25 -0.63
C PRO A 37 10.62 -1.97 -0.48
N ARG A 38 11.31 -1.53 -1.54
CA ARG A 38 12.74 -1.15 -1.43
C ARG A 38 12.94 0.07 -0.53
N THR A 39 12.04 1.05 -0.60
CA THR A 39 12.10 2.26 0.23
C THR A 39 11.88 1.92 1.71
N ILE A 40 10.90 1.06 2.03
CA ILE A 40 10.62 0.63 3.41
C ILE A 40 11.87 -0.03 4.01
N ARG A 41 12.44 -1.03 3.31
CA ARG A 41 13.64 -1.75 3.79
C ARG A 41 14.81 -0.79 4.03
N LEU A 42 15.07 0.12 3.09
CA LEU A 42 16.14 1.11 3.23
C LEU A 42 15.92 2.06 4.41
N LEU A 43 14.68 2.47 4.66
CA LEU A 43 14.34 3.33 5.79
C LEU A 43 14.45 2.59 7.12
N LYS A 44 13.98 1.35 7.20
CA LYS A 44 14.10 0.51 8.41
C LYS A 44 15.55 0.16 8.74
N ASP A 45 16.38 -0.15 7.74
CA ASP A 45 17.81 -0.39 7.93
C ASP A 45 18.51 0.85 8.51
N LYS A 46 18.14 2.04 8.03
CA LYS A 46 18.77 3.29 8.45
C LYS A 46 18.21 3.87 9.75
N TYR A 47 16.93 3.69 9.99
CA TYR A 47 16.19 4.22 11.14
C TYR A 47 15.20 3.16 11.64
N PRO A 48 15.67 2.15 12.40
CA PRO A 48 14.83 1.04 12.86
C PRO A 48 13.61 1.47 13.68
N ASP A 49 13.71 2.62 14.35
CA ASP A 49 12.68 3.23 15.19
C ASP A 49 11.72 4.16 14.45
N LEU A 50 11.90 4.38 13.14
CA LEU A 50 10.99 5.17 12.33
C LEU A 50 9.68 4.39 12.09
N ILE A 51 8.54 5.00 12.40
CA ILE A 51 7.24 4.42 12.08
C ILE A 51 6.87 4.73 10.63
N ILE A 52 6.66 3.68 9.85
CA ILE A 52 6.38 3.76 8.42
C ILE A 52 4.93 3.39 8.17
N TYR A 53 4.19 4.40 7.70
CA TYR A 53 2.89 4.26 7.09
C TYR A 53 3.07 4.10 5.58
N THR A 54 2.27 3.24 4.98
CA THR A 54 2.21 3.08 3.53
C THR A 54 0.80 3.31 3.04
N ASP A 55 0.68 3.91 1.87
CA ASP A 55 -0.58 3.98 1.14
C ASP A 55 -0.87 2.65 0.44
N VAL A 56 -2.12 2.20 0.51
CA VAL A 56 -2.63 1.02 -0.20
C VAL A 56 -3.78 1.49 -1.09
N ALA A 57 -3.46 1.68 -2.37
CA ALA A 57 -4.35 2.08 -3.44
C ALA A 57 -3.70 1.73 -4.80
N LEU A 58 -4.52 1.59 -5.85
CA LEU A 58 -4.01 1.26 -7.19
C LEU A 58 -3.75 2.48 -8.07
N ASP A 59 -4.16 3.70 -7.72
CA ASP A 59 -4.02 4.88 -8.59
C ASP A 59 -2.57 5.20 -9.02
N PRO A 60 -1.51 4.95 -8.21
CA PRO A 60 -0.15 5.18 -8.66
C PRO A 60 0.32 4.10 -9.65
N TYR A 61 -0.35 2.94 -9.69
CA TYR A 61 0.04 1.73 -10.42
C TYR A 61 -0.88 1.43 -11.62
N SER A 62 -2.07 2.04 -11.65
CA SER A 62 -3.07 1.87 -12.70
C SER A 62 -2.69 2.67 -13.94
N SER A 63 -2.79 2.07 -15.12
CA SER A 63 -2.68 2.78 -16.39
C SER A 63 -3.85 3.75 -16.63
N ASP A 64 -4.99 3.49 -15.98
CA ASP A 64 -6.22 4.29 -16.11
C ASP A 64 -6.32 5.37 -15.02
N GLY A 65 -5.45 5.32 -14.00
CA GLY A 65 -5.36 6.33 -12.95
C GLY A 65 -6.46 6.26 -11.88
N HIS A 66 -7.27 5.21 -11.87
CA HIS A 66 -8.28 4.95 -10.84
C HIS A 66 -7.70 4.14 -9.67
N ASP A 67 -8.25 4.35 -8.47
CA ASP A 67 -7.89 3.63 -7.24
C ASP A 67 -8.19 2.11 -7.29
N GLY A 68 -8.90 1.64 -8.32
CA GLY A 68 -9.28 0.25 -8.54
C GLY A 68 -9.21 -0.20 -10.00
N ILE A 69 -9.42 -1.50 -10.21
CA ILE A 69 -9.45 -2.13 -11.54
C ILE A 69 -10.70 -1.66 -12.29
N VAL A 70 -10.50 -1.14 -13.50
CA VAL A 70 -11.59 -0.63 -14.35
C VAL A 70 -11.96 -1.67 -15.40
N ARG A 71 -13.24 -2.05 -15.44
CA ARG A 71 -13.79 -2.89 -16.50
C ARG A 71 -14.00 -2.08 -17.78
N GLU A 72 -14.11 -2.75 -18.93
CA GLU A 72 -14.32 -2.11 -20.24
C GLU A 72 -15.50 -1.13 -20.30
N ASP A 73 -16.54 -1.32 -19.48
CA ASP A 73 -17.71 -0.44 -19.39
C ASP A 73 -17.57 0.72 -18.38
N GLY A 74 -16.36 0.92 -17.85
CA GLY A 74 -16.03 2.00 -16.91
C GLY A 74 -16.38 1.71 -15.45
N VAL A 75 -16.90 0.52 -15.13
CA VAL A 75 -17.20 0.13 -13.75
C VAL A 75 -15.92 -0.25 -13.01
N ILE A 76 -15.73 0.30 -11.81
CA ILE A 76 -14.66 -0.12 -10.90
C ILE A 76 -15.07 -1.44 -10.23
N MET A 77 -14.22 -2.46 -10.38
CA MET A 77 -14.46 -3.81 -9.91
C MET A 77 -14.04 -3.94 -8.43
N ASN A 78 -15.01 -3.90 -7.52
CA ASN A 78 -14.75 -3.85 -6.07
C ASN A 78 -13.90 -5.02 -5.58
N ASP A 79 -14.38 -6.26 -5.77
CA ASP A 79 -13.79 -7.44 -5.13
C ASP A 79 -12.43 -7.80 -5.75
N GLU A 80 -12.30 -7.64 -7.07
CA GLU A 80 -11.05 -7.80 -7.79
C GLU A 80 -10.01 -6.75 -7.38
N THR A 81 -10.45 -5.51 -7.12
CA THR A 81 -9.59 -4.46 -6.57
C THR A 81 -9.14 -4.83 -5.16
N VAL A 82 -10.07 -5.21 -4.28
CA VAL A 82 -9.76 -5.65 -2.90
C VAL A 82 -8.75 -6.79 -2.90
N HIS A 83 -8.85 -7.73 -3.84
CA HIS A 83 -7.88 -8.81 -3.98
C HIS A 83 -6.45 -8.30 -4.27
N GLN A 84 -6.28 -7.32 -5.16
CA GLN A 84 -4.96 -6.72 -5.42
C GLN A 84 -4.45 -5.89 -4.24
N LEU A 85 -5.32 -5.11 -3.59
CA LEU A 85 -4.98 -4.31 -2.42
C LEU A 85 -4.49 -5.18 -1.26
N CYS A 86 -5.07 -6.38 -1.08
CA CYS A 86 -4.59 -7.35 -0.11
C CYS A 86 -3.14 -7.80 -0.42
N LYS A 87 -2.82 -8.08 -1.69
CA LYS A 87 -1.43 -8.42 -2.08
C LYS A 87 -0.47 -7.26 -1.83
N GLN A 88 -0.89 -6.03 -2.14
CA GLN A 88 -0.11 -4.82 -1.88
C GLN A 88 0.18 -4.65 -0.39
N ALA A 89 -0.84 -4.77 0.46
CA ALA A 89 -0.69 -4.67 1.91
C ALA A 89 0.27 -5.73 2.46
N VAL A 90 0.16 -6.98 2.00
CA VAL A 90 1.08 -8.06 2.39
C VAL A 90 2.52 -7.79 1.91
N ALA A 91 2.70 -7.32 0.67
CA ALA A 91 4.03 -6.99 0.15
C ALA A 91 4.70 -5.85 0.94
N GLN A 92 3.92 -4.84 1.35
CA GLN A 92 4.39 -3.74 2.19
C GLN A 92 4.71 -4.21 3.62
N ALA A 93 3.88 -5.07 4.21
CA ALA A 93 4.12 -5.68 5.52
C ALA A 93 5.40 -6.53 5.53
N ARG A 94 5.60 -7.39 4.52
CA ARG A 94 6.85 -8.17 4.32
C ARG A 94 8.09 -7.29 4.21
N ALA A 95 7.95 -6.08 3.69
CA ALA A 95 9.04 -5.12 3.58
C ALA A 95 9.36 -4.39 4.90
N GLY A 96 8.48 -4.50 5.90
CA GLY A 96 8.64 -3.89 7.23
C GLY A 96 7.78 -2.65 7.49
N ALA A 97 6.66 -2.47 6.77
CA ALA A 97 5.71 -1.41 7.10
C ALA A 97 5.08 -1.66 8.48
N ASP A 98 4.97 -0.63 9.31
CA ASP A 98 4.31 -0.73 10.61
C ASP A 98 2.80 -0.56 10.48
N VAL A 99 2.38 0.27 9.51
CA VAL A 99 0.97 0.61 9.26
C VAL A 99 0.70 0.61 7.76
N VAL A 100 -0.29 -0.16 7.33
CA VAL A 100 -0.84 -0.07 5.97
C VAL A 100 -2.11 0.79 6.01
N SER A 101 -2.25 1.69 5.04
CA SER A 101 -3.29 2.73 5.05
C SER A 101 -4.12 2.67 3.77
N PRO A 102 -5.20 1.85 3.72
CA PRO A 102 -6.05 1.75 2.54
C PRO A 102 -6.76 3.07 2.29
N SER A 103 -6.47 3.69 1.15
CA SER A 103 -7.08 4.94 0.70
C SER A 103 -8.03 4.76 -0.49
N ASP A 104 -8.19 3.53 -0.97
CA ASP A 104 -8.94 3.12 -2.18
C ASP A 104 -10.47 3.29 -2.12
N MET A 105 -11.05 3.39 -0.92
CA MET A 105 -12.49 3.49 -0.67
C MET A 105 -13.37 2.30 -1.12
N MET A 106 -12.80 1.13 -1.44
CA MET A 106 -13.57 -0.07 -1.78
C MET A 106 -14.38 -0.59 -0.58
N ASP A 107 -15.49 -1.25 -0.85
CA ASP A 107 -16.29 -1.90 0.18
C ASP A 107 -15.59 -3.15 0.72
N GLY A 108 -15.61 -3.33 2.03
CA GLY A 108 -15.06 -4.53 2.70
C GLY A 108 -13.53 -4.63 2.77
N ARG A 109 -12.76 -3.74 2.13
CA ARG A 109 -11.30 -3.85 2.03
C ARG A 109 -10.58 -4.02 3.37
N VAL A 110 -11.02 -3.32 4.42
CA VAL A 110 -10.35 -3.36 5.74
C VAL A 110 -10.39 -4.77 6.33
N GLY A 111 -11.55 -5.44 6.26
CA GLY A 111 -11.70 -6.81 6.75
C GLY A 111 -10.89 -7.81 5.93
N ALA A 112 -10.96 -7.71 4.60
CA ALA A 112 -10.20 -8.58 3.69
C ALA A 112 -8.68 -8.43 3.90
N MET A 113 -8.20 -7.19 3.99
CA MET A 113 -6.80 -6.88 4.24
C MET A 113 -6.33 -7.41 5.59
N ARG A 114 -7.18 -7.33 6.63
CA ARG A 114 -6.86 -7.90 7.93
C ARG A 114 -6.69 -9.41 7.87
N LEU A 115 -7.63 -10.11 7.24
CA LEU A 115 -7.52 -11.57 7.05
C LEU A 115 -6.26 -11.96 6.28
N ALA A 116 -5.91 -11.22 5.22
CA ALA A 116 -4.71 -11.48 4.43
C ALA A 116 -3.42 -11.27 5.24
N LEU A 117 -3.34 -10.20 6.03
CA LEU A 117 -2.18 -9.94 6.90
C LEU A 117 -2.05 -10.99 8.01
N ASP A 118 -3.16 -11.39 8.64
CA ASP A 118 -3.14 -12.40 9.69
C ASP A 118 -2.72 -13.78 9.16
N ALA A 119 -3.16 -14.14 7.95
CA ALA A 119 -2.79 -15.39 7.29
C ALA A 119 -1.28 -15.50 7.02
N GLU A 120 -0.59 -14.37 6.91
CA GLU A 120 0.84 -14.26 6.64
C GLU A 120 1.67 -13.98 7.90
N GLY A 121 1.05 -13.97 9.10
CA GLY A 121 1.75 -13.72 10.36
C GLY A 121 2.01 -12.25 10.68
N PHE A 122 1.29 -11.33 10.04
CA PHE A 122 1.40 -9.88 10.25
C PHE A 122 0.29 -9.33 11.17
N GLN A 123 0.01 -10.03 12.27
CA GLN A 123 -1.01 -9.60 13.25
C GLN A 123 -0.65 -8.27 13.94
N HIS A 124 0.64 -7.92 13.97
CA HIS A 124 1.15 -6.70 14.58
C HIS A 124 1.09 -5.47 13.66
N VAL A 125 0.92 -5.66 12.34
CA VAL A 125 0.84 -4.56 11.38
C VAL A 125 -0.52 -3.89 11.50
N SER A 126 -0.53 -2.58 11.77
CA SER A 126 -1.77 -1.82 11.95
C SER A 126 -2.43 -1.47 10.61
N ILE A 127 -3.74 -1.25 10.62
CA ILE A 127 -4.49 -0.74 9.48
C ILE A 127 -5.03 0.65 9.83
N MET A 128 -4.59 1.69 9.12
CA MET A 128 -5.12 3.04 9.23
C MET A 128 -6.09 3.31 8.07
N SER A 129 -7.35 2.95 8.26
CA SER A 129 -8.37 3.11 7.21
C SER A 129 -8.66 4.58 6.93
N TYR A 130 -8.62 4.96 5.65
CA TYR A 130 -9.31 6.16 5.19
C TYR A 130 -10.80 5.85 5.13
N THR A 131 -11.50 6.09 6.24
CA THR A 131 -12.92 5.73 6.37
C THR A 131 -13.83 6.73 5.68
N ALA A 132 -13.44 8.00 5.65
CA ALA A 132 -14.13 9.09 4.96
C ALA A 132 -13.08 9.92 4.22
N LYS A 133 -12.92 9.67 2.91
CA LYS A 133 -11.98 10.32 1.98
C LYS A 133 -12.76 11.22 1.03
#